data_AF-A0AA51X3H8-F1
#
_entry.id   AF-A0AA51X3H8-F1
#
_cell.length_a   1.000
_cell.length_b   1.000
_cell.length_c   1.000
_cell.angle_alpha   90.00
_cell.angle_beta   90.00
_cell.angle_gamma   90.00
#
_symmetry.space_group_name_H-M   'P 1'
#
loop_
_entity.id
_entity.type
_entity.pdbx_description
1 polymer ?
#
loop_
_entity_poly.entity_id
_entity_poly.type
_entity_poly.pdbx_seq_one_letter_code
_entity_poly.pdbx_strand_id
1 'polypeptide(L)'
;MKQGLLAFIILFNSELLHAQVYMEEKSKHRFAQTYVGFNTQIVPTQGQFVSGGLSSKFPTLISPRFNIGGLHFWGKWDFNVNLPLAHLGDKKVSEETEYLFLPGADLSARYYPWRMEFGKLRPYAGVSVNQMVFKLEHEELGSRDDLFFTASPLAGISYAYKGWQFNAELMWVPTNKKEFYTSRNQREIFHLPQNYFSVGIVKFFDTTLKEEKGYKNGSTKKKEDELRSKGKLNSFSIGVAPSGAYFLRAPQFSQGEQQSLPRHKGEFNWDFGLGYLFHDTGLHIGFSYRDYSSNSNSYGLEHVIRRKSVAFEAFKFFWDYNGFVPFIGPSISYERWGAAEFENDVMTNEVARTRMISPGIIFGWDIVPSPLETWVLRTNLRYYPLQKVKDPSRQLSRMDQFEFNIIQLVIYPNRIINLR
;
A
#
# COMPACT_ATOMS: atom_id res chain seq x y z
N MET A 1 -8.04 -11.94 -19.96
CA MET A 1 -9.35 -11.99 -19.27
C MET A 1 -9.83 -13.40 -18.94
N LYS A 2 -9.93 -14.35 -19.88
CA LYS A 2 -10.50 -15.69 -19.62
C LYS A 2 -9.75 -16.53 -18.57
N GLN A 3 -8.42 -16.46 -18.51
CA GLN A 3 -7.63 -17.20 -17.51
C GLN A 3 -7.71 -16.61 -16.09
N GLY A 4 -7.82 -15.29 -15.96
CA GLY A 4 -8.05 -14.63 -14.66
C GLY A 4 -9.43 -14.93 -14.08
N LEU A 5 -10.46 -15.03 -14.94
CA LEU A 5 -11.81 -15.41 -14.54
C LEU A 5 -11.87 -16.85 -14.01
N LEU A 6 -11.10 -17.77 -14.62
CA LEU A 6 -11.05 -19.18 -14.21
C LEU A 6 -10.40 -19.37 -12.82
N ALA A 7 -9.30 -18.67 -12.55
CA ALA A 7 -8.68 -18.66 -11.22
C ALA A 7 -9.64 -18.09 -10.14
N PHE A 8 -10.43 -17.07 -10.49
CA PHE A 8 -11.44 -16.48 -9.63
C PHE A 8 -12.59 -17.46 -9.33
N ILE A 9 -13.09 -18.18 -10.34
CA ILE A 9 -14.15 -19.19 -10.18
C ILE A 9 -13.68 -20.34 -9.27
N ILE A 10 -12.42 -20.75 -9.38
CA ILE A 10 -11.84 -21.81 -8.53
C ILE A 10 -11.71 -21.36 -7.07
N LEU A 11 -11.31 -20.10 -6.81
CA LEU A 11 -11.26 -19.53 -5.45
C LEU A 11 -12.65 -19.35 -4.81
N PHE A 12 -13.67 -19.10 -5.62
CA PHE A 12 -15.05 -18.93 -5.12
C PHE A 12 -15.79 -20.26 -4.91
N ASN A 13 -15.47 -21.33 -5.64
CA ASN A 13 -16.13 -22.65 -5.55
C ASN A 13 -15.44 -23.66 -4.64
N SER A 14 -14.25 -23.37 -4.08
CA SER A 14 -13.69 -24.24 -3.05
C SER A 14 -14.53 -24.13 -1.77
N GLU A 15 -15.11 -25.27 -1.36
CA GLU A 15 -15.63 -25.50 -0.02
C GLU A 15 -14.45 -25.48 0.97
N LEU A 16 -13.96 -24.29 1.29
CA LEU A 16 -13.04 -24.09 2.41
C LEU A 16 -13.87 -24.21 3.70
N LEU A 17 -14.05 -25.44 4.14
CA LEU A 17 -14.92 -25.90 5.24
C LEU A 17 -14.57 -25.37 6.64
N HIS A 18 -13.61 -24.47 6.78
CA HIS A 18 -13.19 -23.93 8.08
C HIS A 18 -13.11 -22.41 8.04
N ALA A 19 -14.23 -21.77 8.35
CA ALA A 19 -14.29 -20.33 8.56
C ALA A 19 -14.50 -20.04 10.06
N GLN A 20 -13.87 -18.99 10.60
CA GLN A 20 -13.70 -18.74 12.05
C GLN A 20 -12.92 -19.79 12.83
N VAL A 21 -11.80 -20.22 12.26
CA VAL A 21 -10.90 -21.22 12.86
C VAL A 21 -10.43 -20.83 14.26
N TYR A 22 -10.26 -19.54 14.54
CA TYR A 22 -9.87 -19.03 15.86
C TYR A 22 -10.89 -19.24 16.98
N MET A 23 -12.12 -19.66 16.67
CA MET A 23 -13.16 -19.92 17.68
C MET A 23 -13.04 -21.29 18.35
N GLU A 24 -12.46 -22.27 17.64
CA GLU A 24 -12.28 -23.63 18.16
C GLU A 24 -11.11 -23.68 19.15
N GLU A 25 -9.99 -23.04 18.80
CA GLU A 25 -8.76 -23.05 19.59
C GLU A 25 -7.92 -21.80 19.27
N LYS A 26 -7.13 -21.35 20.25
CA LYS A 26 -6.07 -20.36 20.01
C LYS A 26 -4.77 -21.07 19.69
N SER A 27 -4.38 -21.02 18.42
CA SER A 27 -3.07 -21.49 17.95
C SER A 27 -2.42 -20.45 17.04
N LYS A 28 -1.12 -20.63 16.76
CA LYS A 28 -0.40 -19.77 15.82
C LYS A 28 -0.98 -19.80 14.41
N HIS A 29 -1.54 -20.95 14.01
CA HIS A 29 -2.17 -21.16 12.71
C HIS A 29 -3.60 -20.61 12.63
N ARG A 30 -4.09 -20.03 13.74
CA ARG A 30 -5.42 -19.43 13.86
C ARG A 30 -5.33 -17.98 14.35
N PHE A 31 -4.12 -17.40 14.35
CA PHE A 31 -3.88 -16.04 14.83
C PHE A 31 -4.47 -14.97 13.90
N ALA A 32 -4.35 -15.20 12.60
CA ALA A 32 -4.86 -14.35 11.55
C ALA A 32 -5.73 -15.18 10.57
N GLN A 33 -6.79 -14.57 10.05
CA GLN A 33 -7.64 -15.16 9.02
C GLN A 33 -7.78 -14.16 7.87
N THR A 34 -7.27 -14.53 6.70
CA THR A 34 -7.29 -13.70 5.50
C THR A 34 -8.66 -13.71 4.85
N TYR A 35 -9.00 -12.65 4.13
CA TYR A 35 -10.16 -12.60 3.26
C TYR A 35 -9.87 -11.80 1.99
N VAL A 36 -10.69 -12.05 0.98
CA VAL A 36 -10.75 -11.23 -0.24
C VAL A 36 -12.22 -10.96 -0.59
N GLY A 37 -12.47 -9.84 -1.24
CA GLY A 37 -13.82 -9.50 -1.69
C GLY A 37 -13.91 -8.15 -2.36
N PHE A 38 -15.10 -7.58 -2.30
CA PHE A 38 -15.42 -6.30 -2.91
C PHE A 38 -16.19 -5.43 -1.95
N ASN A 39 -15.97 -4.13 -2.05
CA ASN A 39 -16.87 -3.16 -1.45
C ASN A 39 -17.12 -2.02 -2.43
N THR A 40 -18.15 -1.22 -2.16
CA THR A 40 -18.45 -0.02 -2.92
C THR A 40 -18.37 1.15 -1.98
N GLN A 41 -17.52 2.11 -2.30
CA GLN A 41 -17.46 3.40 -1.63
C GLN A 41 -18.40 4.38 -2.31
N ILE A 42 -19.20 5.09 -1.51
CA ILE A 42 -20.16 6.09 -1.95
C ILE A 42 -19.79 7.40 -1.27
N VAL A 43 -19.50 8.41 -2.08
CA VAL A 43 -19.25 9.78 -1.63
C VAL A 43 -20.45 10.61 -2.09
N PRO A 44 -21.34 11.05 -1.19
CA PRO A 44 -22.50 11.83 -1.57
C PRO A 44 -22.09 13.23 -2.03
N THR A 45 -23.01 13.90 -2.73
CA THR A 45 -22.83 15.29 -3.17
C THR A 45 -22.57 16.21 -1.98
N GLN A 46 -21.32 16.65 -1.80
CA GLN A 46 -20.90 17.50 -0.69
C GLN A 46 -19.57 18.19 -1.03
N GLY A 47 -19.16 19.18 -0.22
CA GLY A 47 -17.96 19.95 -0.53
C GLY A 47 -18.16 20.88 -1.72
N GLN A 48 -17.09 21.55 -2.13
CA GLN A 48 -17.10 22.64 -3.09
C GLN A 48 -15.72 22.79 -3.74
N PHE A 49 -15.68 23.02 -5.04
CA PHE A 49 -14.48 23.40 -5.78
C PHE A 49 -14.78 24.60 -6.68
N VAL A 50 -13.74 25.25 -7.17
CA VAL A 50 -13.83 26.43 -8.05
C VAL A 50 -13.20 26.07 -9.38
N SER A 51 -13.88 26.41 -10.48
CA SER A 51 -13.38 26.32 -11.85
C SER A 51 -13.90 27.50 -12.66
N GLY A 52 -13.03 28.18 -13.42
CA GLY A 52 -13.41 29.36 -14.20
C GLY A 52 -14.04 30.49 -13.37
N GLY A 53 -13.69 30.60 -12.08
CA GLY A 53 -14.29 31.56 -11.13
C GLY A 53 -15.70 31.18 -10.63
N LEU A 54 -16.29 30.10 -11.15
CA LEU A 54 -17.57 29.57 -10.70
C LEU A 54 -17.34 28.45 -9.69
N SER A 55 -18.24 28.36 -8.71
CA SER A 55 -18.14 27.36 -7.67
C SER A 55 -19.19 26.26 -7.79
N SER A 56 -18.72 25.03 -7.76
CA SER A 56 -19.52 23.82 -7.97
C SER A 56 -19.34 22.86 -6.81
N LYS A 57 -20.39 22.08 -6.50
CA LYS A 57 -20.30 20.99 -5.53
C LYS A 57 -19.70 19.76 -6.19
N PHE A 58 -18.98 18.93 -5.43
CA PHE A 58 -18.64 17.60 -5.91
C PHE A 58 -19.95 16.80 -6.03
N PRO A 59 -20.29 16.24 -7.20
CA PRO A 59 -21.41 15.33 -7.35
C PRO A 59 -21.14 14.01 -6.63
N THR A 60 -22.16 13.16 -6.59
CA THR A 60 -22.05 11.85 -5.99
C THR A 60 -21.07 10.98 -6.79
N LEU A 61 -20.14 10.35 -6.08
CA LEU A 61 -19.17 9.41 -6.62
C LEU A 61 -19.44 8.01 -6.07
N ILE A 62 -19.43 7.02 -6.94
CA ILE A 62 -19.52 5.60 -6.60
C ILE A 62 -18.26 4.92 -7.10
N SER A 63 -17.51 4.31 -6.18
CA SER A 63 -16.27 3.61 -6.49
C SER A 63 -16.33 2.15 -6.02
N PRO A 64 -16.53 1.17 -6.92
CA PRO A 64 -16.30 -0.22 -6.59
C PRO A 64 -14.80 -0.43 -6.32
N ARG A 65 -14.49 -1.18 -5.26
CA ARG A 65 -13.12 -1.46 -4.80
C ARG A 65 -12.96 -2.96 -4.58
N PHE A 66 -11.79 -3.48 -4.92
CA PHE A 66 -11.34 -4.79 -4.48
C PHE A 66 -10.76 -4.66 -3.07
N ASN A 67 -11.09 -5.59 -2.20
CA ASN A 67 -10.72 -5.55 -0.79
C ASN A 67 -9.96 -6.83 -0.43
N ILE A 68 -8.78 -6.65 0.17
CA ILE A 68 -7.95 -7.73 0.71
C ILE A 68 -7.55 -7.36 2.13
N GLY A 69 -7.65 -8.30 3.05
CA GLY A 69 -7.32 -8.03 4.43
C GLY A 69 -7.26 -9.29 5.26
N GLY A 70 -7.14 -9.09 6.56
CA GLY A 70 -7.18 -10.20 7.51
C GLY A 70 -7.65 -9.77 8.88
N LEU A 71 -8.45 -10.65 9.49
CA LEU A 71 -8.79 -10.59 10.91
C LEU A 71 -7.62 -11.13 11.73
N HIS A 72 -7.01 -10.29 12.56
CA HIS A 72 -5.89 -10.60 13.42
C HIS A 72 -6.34 -10.66 14.89
N PHE A 73 -5.47 -11.23 15.73
CA PHE A 73 -5.68 -11.35 17.18
C PHE A 73 -7.02 -12.02 17.50
N TRP A 74 -7.30 -13.12 16.81
CA TRP A 74 -8.53 -13.92 16.98
C TRP A 74 -9.82 -13.09 16.81
N GLY A 75 -9.84 -12.26 15.76
CA GLY A 75 -11.02 -11.49 15.34
C GLY A 75 -11.21 -10.15 16.07
N LYS A 76 -10.15 -9.60 16.67
CA LYS A 76 -10.19 -8.31 17.39
C LYS A 76 -9.69 -7.13 16.57
N TRP A 77 -8.81 -7.37 15.61
CA TRP A 77 -8.32 -6.36 14.70
C TRP A 77 -8.51 -6.81 13.26
N ASP A 78 -8.74 -5.87 12.38
CA ASP A 78 -8.82 -6.09 10.94
C ASP A 78 -7.90 -5.09 10.26
N PHE A 79 -6.91 -5.60 9.54
CA PHE A 79 -6.04 -4.79 8.69
C PHE A 79 -6.37 -5.12 7.24
N ASN A 80 -6.71 -4.10 6.46
CA ASN A 80 -7.11 -4.30 5.07
C ASN A 80 -6.68 -3.16 4.16
N VAL A 81 -6.58 -3.52 2.88
CA VAL A 81 -6.30 -2.62 1.78
C VAL A 81 -7.49 -2.66 0.82
N ASN A 82 -7.96 -1.48 0.45
CA ASN A 82 -8.98 -1.28 -0.56
C ASN A 82 -8.33 -0.70 -1.81
N LEU A 83 -8.54 -1.34 -2.96
CA LEU A 83 -8.02 -0.94 -4.25
C LEU A 83 -9.18 -0.53 -5.14
N PRO A 84 -9.31 0.74 -5.54
CA PRO A 84 -10.38 1.17 -6.44
C PRO A 84 -10.26 0.48 -7.79
N LEU A 85 -11.39 0.02 -8.32
CA LEU A 85 -11.49 -0.65 -9.62
C LEU A 85 -12.02 0.28 -10.69
N ALA A 86 -12.94 1.16 -10.31
CA ALA A 86 -13.53 2.15 -11.19
C ALA A 86 -14.06 3.34 -10.36
N HIS A 87 -14.37 4.41 -11.07
CA HIS A 87 -14.95 5.63 -10.52
C HIS A 87 -16.13 6.04 -11.40
N LEU A 88 -17.34 5.96 -10.85
CA LEU A 88 -18.60 6.27 -11.51
C LEU A 88 -19.14 7.57 -10.93
N GLY A 89 -19.35 8.56 -11.78
CA GLY A 89 -19.82 9.89 -11.40
C GLY A 89 -19.69 10.83 -12.59
N ASP A 90 -20.38 11.97 -12.53
CA ASP A 90 -20.21 13.03 -13.52
C ASP A 90 -18.80 13.63 -13.36
N LYS A 91 -18.16 13.93 -14.49
CA LYS A 91 -16.83 14.50 -14.57
C LYS A 91 -16.84 15.91 -15.16
N LYS A 92 -17.96 16.32 -15.76
CA LYS A 92 -18.05 17.62 -16.44
C LYS A 92 -18.38 18.72 -15.46
N VAL A 93 -17.64 19.82 -15.55
CA VAL A 93 -17.89 21.06 -14.80
C VAL A 93 -18.52 22.10 -15.72
N SER A 94 -17.99 22.22 -16.93
CA SER A 94 -18.44 23.08 -18.02
C SER A 94 -18.15 22.38 -19.37
N GLU A 95 -18.40 23.05 -20.50
CA GLU A 95 -18.08 22.50 -21.83
C GLU A 95 -16.56 22.27 -22.01
N GLU A 96 -15.73 23.16 -21.46
CA GLU A 96 -14.27 23.18 -21.65
C GLU A 96 -13.48 22.65 -20.43
N THR A 97 -14.16 22.30 -19.34
CA THR A 97 -13.51 21.86 -18.10
C THR A 97 -14.09 20.58 -17.54
N GLU A 98 -13.21 19.60 -17.35
CA GLU A 98 -13.49 18.36 -16.66
C GLU A 98 -12.73 18.31 -15.33
N TYR A 99 -13.32 17.65 -14.34
CA TYR A 99 -12.65 17.34 -13.10
C TYR A 99 -12.70 15.82 -12.85
N LEU A 100 -11.72 15.34 -12.11
CA LEU A 100 -11.65 13.94 -11.71
C LEU A 100 -11.24 13.88 -10.24
N PHE A 101 -12.16 13.42 -9.39
CA PHE A 101 -11.87 13.13 -7.99
C PHE A 101 -11.84 11.62 -7.77
N LEU A 102 -10.67 11.10 -7.44
CA LEU A 102 -10.42 9.68 -7.20
C LEU A 102 -10.01 9.44 -5.75
N PRO A 103 -10.89 8.89 -4.91
CA PRO A 103 -10.47 8.17 -3.72
C PRO A 103 -9.62 6.98 -4.18
N GLY A 104 -8.32 7.05 -3.93
CA GLY A 104 -7.33 6.06 -4.34
C GLY A 104 -7.36 4.81 -3.47
N ALA A 105 -6.21 4.11 -3.42
CA ALA A 105 -6.06 3.01 -2.49
C ALA A 105 -6.08 3.52 -1.03
N ASP A 106 -6.65 2.73 -0.14
CA ASP A 106 -6.62 3.04 1.29
C ASP A 106 -6.23 1.83 2.14
N LEU A 107 -5.46 2.11 3.18
CA LEU A 107 -5.01 1.14 4.19
C LEU A 107 -5.76 1.43 5.48
N SER A 108 -6.55 0.46 5.94
CA SER A 108 -7.34 0.63 7.16
C SER A 108 -7.00 -0.38 8.25
N ALA A 109 -7.11 0.10 9.49
CA ALA A 109 -7.03 -0.68 10.70
C ALA A 109 -8.33 -0.50 11.47
N ARG A 110 -9.08 -1.59 11.67
CA ARG A 110 -10.35 -1.61 12.39
C ARG A 110 -10.21 -2.44 13.67
N TYR A 111 -10.70 -1.89 14.77
CA TYR A 111 -10.78 -2.58 16.05
C TYR A 111 -12.22 -3.02 16.33
N TYR A 112 -12.37 -4.27 16.75
CA TYR A 112 -13.64 -4.90 17.10
C TYR A 112 -13.73 -5.06 18.63
N PRO A 113 -14.48 -4.18 19.34
CA PRO A 113 -14.69 -4.32 20.78
C PRO A 113 -15.27 -5.69 21.14
N TRP A 114 -16.20 -6.17 20.31
CA TRP A 114 -16.68 -7.55 20.35
C TRP A 114 -16.00 -8.31 19.23
N ARG A 115 -15.27 -9.38 19.56
CA ARG A 115 -14.56 -10.18 18.56
C ARG A 115 -15.53 -10.66 17.47
N MET A 116 -15.04 -10.74 16.24
CA MET A 116 -15.82 -11.24 15.11
C MET A 116 -16.32 -12.67 15.35
N GLU A 117 -17.62 -12.90 15.18
CA GLU A 117 -18.31 -14.18 15.40
C GLU A 117 -19.45 -14.36 14.39
N PHE A 118 -19.66 -15.59 13.93
CA PHE A 118 -20.69 -15.90 12.94
C PHE A 118 -22.09 -15.77 13.52
N GLY A 119 -23.01 -15.35 12.66
CA GLY A 119 -24.41 -15.12 13.02
C GLY A 119 -24.62 -13.92 13.94
N LYS A 120 -23.59 -13.07 14.15
CA LYS A 120 -23.68 -11.92 15.06
C LYS A 120 -23.24 -10.64 14.39
N LEU A 121 -23.94 -9.56 14.72
CA LEU A 121 -23.53 -8.21 14.36
C LEU A 121 -22.39 -7.74 15.27
N ARG A 122 -21.39 -7.10 14.67
CA ARG A 122 -20.13 -6.73 15.31
C ARG A 122 -19.75 -5.31 14.93
N PRO A 123 -19.88 -4.34 15.85
CA PRO A 123 -19.43 -2.99 15.58
C PRO A 123 -17.91 -2.93 15.58
N TYR A 124 -17.37 -1.98 14.84
CA TYR A 124 -15.97 -1.65 14.84
C TYR A 124 -15.75 -0.15 14.72
N ALA A 125 -14.58 0.30 15.16
CA ALA A 125 -14.07 1.64 14.94
C ALA A 125 -12.60 1.56 14.55
N GLY A 126 -12.10 2.54 13.81
CA GLY A 126 -10.74 2.46 13.29
C GLY A 126 -10.28 3.72 12.60
N VAL A 127 -9.19 3.57 11.86
CA VAL A 127 -8.59 4.61 11.04
C VAL A 127 -8.25 4.05 9.67
N SER A 128 -8.45 4.85 8.64
CA SER A 128 -7.93 4.58 7.30
C SER A 128 -6.98 5.69 6.87
N VAL A 129 -5.86 5.31 6.26
CA VAL A 129 -4.99 6.23 5.53
C VAL A 129 -5.44 6.20 4.08
N ASN A 130 -6.14 7.25 3.67
CA ASN A 130 -6.72 7.36 2.34
C ASN A 130 -5.81 8.13 1.42
N GLN A 131 -5.54 7.55 0.26
CA GLN A 131 -5.03 8.27 -0.89
C GLN A 131 -6.18 8.97 -1.60
N MET A 132 -6.00 10.21 -2.02
CA MET A 132 -6.97 10.94 -2.84
C MET A 132 -6.23 11.66 -3.96
N VAL A 133 -6.76 11.56 -5.18
CA VAL A 133 -6.27 12.27 -6.35
C VAL A 133 -7.37 13.21 -6.80
N PHE A 134 -7.00 14.46 -7.05
CA PHE A 134 -7.87 15.42 -7.70
C PHE A 134 -7.18 15.95 -8.94
N LYS A 135 -7.82 15.81 -10.11
CA LYS A 135 -7.37 16.38 -11.39
C LYS A 135 -8.39 17.41 -11.87
N LEU A 136 -7.90 18.52 -12.38
CA LEU A 136 -8.68 19.51 -13.14
C LEU A 136 -8.06 19.62 -14.53
N GLU A 137 -8.89 19.48 -15.55
CA GLU A 137 -8.48 19.45 -16.96
C GLU A 137 -9.26 20.51 -17.72
N HIS A 138 -8.53 21.38 -18.41
CA HIS A 138 -9.07 22.47 -19.19
C HIS A 138 -8.54 22.35 -20.62
N GLU A 139 -9.39 22.50 -21.63
CA GLU A 139 -9.00 22.28 -23.02
C GLU A 139 -7.82 23.17 -23.46
N GLU A 140 -7.88 24.48 -23.17
CA GLU A 140 -6.81 25.41 -23.54
C GLU A 140 -5.60 25.42 -22.58
N LEU A 141 -5.85 25.40 -21.27
CA LEU A 141 -4.78 25.58 -20.26
C LEU A 141 -4.02 24.28 -19.97
N GLY A 142 -4.56 23.13 -20.36
CA GLY A 142 -4.04 21.82 -19.98
C GLY A 142 -4.60 21.34 -18.64
N SER A 143 -3.88 20.43 -17.97
CA SER A 143 -4.36 19.80 -16.74
C SER A 143 -3.40 19.92 -15.56
N ARG A 144 -3.96 19.82 -14.37
CA ARG A 144 -3.22 19.67 -13.12
C ARG A 144 -3.82 18.51 -12.34
N ASP A 145 -2.97 17.63 -11.82
CA ASP A 145 -3.32 16.58 -10.88
C ASP A 145 -2.64 16.80 -9.53
N ASP A 146 -3.32 16.56 -8.42
CA ASP A 146 -2.71 16.58 -7.09
C ASP A 146 -3.13 15.35 -6.28
N LEU A 147 -2.11 14.65 -5.79
CA LEU A 147 -2.23 13.52 -4.87
C LEU A 147 -2.24 14.03 -3.43
N PHE A 148 -3.00 13.48 -2.51
CA PHE A 148 -2.84 13.76 -1.09
C PHE A 148 -3.29 12.61 -0.22
N PHE A 149 -2.76 12.59 1.01
CA PHE A 149 -3.03 11.57 2.01
C PHE A 149 -3.76 12.18 3.18
N THR A 150 -4.73 11.46 3.72
CA THR A 150 -5.47 11.86 4.92
C THR A 150 -5.74 10.65 5.80
N ALA A 151 -5.48 10.81 7.09
CA ALA A 151 -5.90 9.84 8.09
C ALA A 151 -7.35 10.16 8.46
N SER A 152 -8.25 9.22 8.19
CA SER A 152 -9.69 9.39 8.38
C SER A 152 -10.19 8.36 9.39
N PRO A 153 -10.79 8.78 10.51
CA PRO A 153 -11.48 7.85 11.37
C PRO A 153 -12.67 7.22 10.64
N LEU A 154 -12.95 5.98 11.01
CA LEU A 154 -14.06 5.21 10.47
C LEU A 154 -14.75 4.42 11.58
N ALA A 155 -16.01 4.09 11.35
CA ALA A 155 -16.79 3.21 12.20
C ALA A 155 -17.78 2.43 11.33
N GLY A 156 -18.16 1.25 11.79
CA GLY A 156 -19.06 0.42 11.01
C GLY A 156 -19.56 -0.80 11.78
N ILE A 157 -20.27 -1.63 11.04
CA ILE A 157 -20.80 -2.91 11.50
C ILE A 157 -20.44 -4.00 10.51
N SER A 158 -20.13 -5.17 11.04
CA SER A 158 -19.89 -6.37 10.27
C SER A 158 -20.86 -7.48 10.70
N TYR A 159 -21.33 -8.26 9.74
CA TYR A 159 -22.08 -9.50 9.96
C TYR A 159 -21.41 -10.61 9.17
N ALA A 160 -21.01 -11.68 9.86
CA ALA A 160 -20.34 -12.80 9.23
C ALA A 160 -21.19 -14.07 9.28
N TYR A 161 -21.25 -14.83 8.19
CA TYR A 161 -22.05 -16.05 8.07
C TYR A 161 -21.45 -16.99 7.01
N LYS A 162 -21.28 -18.27 7.36
CA LYS A 162 -20.81 -19.34 6.46
C LYS A 162 -19.58 -18.96 5.61
N GLY A 163 -18.57 -18.36 6.23
CA GLY A 163 -17.33 -17.96 5.54
C GLY A 163 -17.39 -16.65 4.77
N TRP A 164 -18.53 -15.98 4.78
CA TRP A 164 -18.68 -14.63 4.23
C TRP A 164 -18.78 -13.59 5.35
N GLN A 165 -18.35 -12.37 5.07
CA GLN A 165 -18.59 -11.21 5.92
C GLN A 165 -19.15 -10.08 5.08
N PHE A 166 -20.24 -9.51 5.55
CA PHE A 166 -20.82 -8.26 5.06
C PHE A 166 -20.38 -7.13 5.98
N ASN A 167 -20.03 -5.99 5.40
CA ASN A 167 -19.67 -4.79 6.15
C ASN A 167 -20.44 -3.57 5.65
N ALA A 168 -20.74 -2.67 6.58
CA ALA A 168 -21.23 -1.33 6.31
C ALA A 168 -20.40 -0.35 7.15
N GLU A 169 -19.90 0.71 6.51
CA GLU A 169 -18.90 1.62 7.08
C GLU A 169 -19.27 3.08 6.80
N LEU A 170 -18.99 3.92 7.77
CA LEU A 170 -18.92 5.37 7.64
C LEU A 170 -17.47 5.79 7.90
N MET A 171 -16.93 6.63 7.03
CA MET A 171 -15.62 7.24 7.17
C MET A 171 -15.76 8.77 7.09
N TRP A 172 -15.02 9.46 7.96
CA TRP A 172 -15.03 10.91 8.04
C TRP A 172 -13.64 11.47 7.74
N VAL A 173 -13.56 12.42 6.80
CA VAL A 173 -12.32 13.08 6.39
C VAL A 173 -12.21 14.41 7.15
N PRO A 174 -11.33 14.50 8.17
CA PRO A 174 -11.26 15.67 9.04
C PRO A 174 -10.76 16.92 8.31
N THR A 175 -9.75 16.75 7.46
CA THR A 175 -9.10 17.84 6.72
C THR A 175 -9.71 17.93 5.33
N ASN A 176 -10.71 18.80 5.17
CA ASN A 176 -11.38 18.98 3.88
C ASN A 176 -11.01 20.27 3.14
N LYS A 177 -10.37 21.24 3.79
CA LYS A 177 -9.90 22.46 3.09
C LYS A 177 -8.57 22.19 2.40
N LYS A 178 -8.48 22.52 1.12
CA LYS A 178 -7.28 22.28 0.31
C LYS A 178 -7.02 23.42 -0.66
N GLU A 179 -5.81 23.97 -0.63
CA GLU A 179 -5.35 24.86 -1.69
C GLU A 179 -5.10 24.07 -2.98
N PHE A 180 -5.61 24.57 -4.09
CA PHE A 180 -5.45 23.99 -5.42
C PHE A 180 -5.30 25.10 -6.46
N TYR A 181 -4.46 24.90 -7.47
CA TYR A 181 -4.32 25.87 -8.54
C TYR A 181 -5.28 25.53 -9.69
N THR A 182 -6.02 26.51 -10.17
CA THR A 182 -6.93 26.39 -11.33
C THR A 182 -6.29 26.88 -12.63
N SER A 183 -5.14 27.53 -12.53
CA SER A 183 -4.25 27.90 -13.64
C SER A 183 -2.81 28.01 -13.11
N ARG A 184 -1.84 28.38 -13.95
CA ARG A 184 -0.44 28.57 -13.51
C ARG A 184 -0.27 29.59 -12.38
N ASN A 185 -1.17 30.57 -12.28
CA ASN A 185 -1.03 31.71 -11.36
C ASN A 185 -2.23 31.93 -10.44
N GLN A 186 -3.32 31.18 -10.61
CA GLN A 186 -4.52 31.30 -9.80
C GLN A 186 -4.63 30.13 -8.81
N ARG A 187 -4.71 30.48 -7.52
CA ARG A 187 -4.85 29.53 -6.42
C ARG A 187 -6.20 29.74 -5.74
N GLU A 188 -6.91 28.64 -5.56
CA GLU A 188 -8.24 28.58 -4.95
C GLU A 188 -8.23 27.65 -3.73
N ILE A 189 -9.26 27.77 -2.88
CA ILE A 189 -9.48 26.88 -1.74
C ILE A 189 -10.66 25.97 -2.05
N PHE A 190 -10.40 24.68 -2.16
CA PHE A 190 -11.42 23.66 -2.30
C PHE A 190 -11.82 23.09 -0.94
N HIS A 191 -13.08 22.72 -0.83
CA HIS A 191 -13.66 22.00 0.29
C HIS A 191 -13.99 20.59 -0.19
N LEU A 192 -13.12 19.64 0.10
CA LEU A 192 -13.29 18.25 -0.29
C LEU A 192 -14.52 17.61 0.39
N PRO A 193 -15.04 16.52 -0.21
CA PRO A 193 -16.03 15.70 0.45
C PRO A 193 -15.56 15.20 1.82
N GLN A 194 -16.42 15.22 2.85
CA GLN A 194 -16.08 14.81 4.21
C GLN A 194 -16.60 13.42 4.60
N ASN A 195 -17.80 13.06 4.17
CA ASN A 195 -18.47 11.84 4.59
C ASN A 195 -18.42 10.79 3.47
N TYR A 196 -18.00 9.58 3.81
CA TYR A 196 -17.83 8.48 2.87
C TYR A 196 -18.56 7.28 3.45
N PHE A 197 -19.39 6.64 2.65
CA PHE A 197 -20.09 5.42 3.02
C PHE A 197 -19.46 4.25 2.29
N SER A 198 -19.43 3.07 2.88
CA SER A 198 -19.04 1.86 2.17
C SER A 198 -19.89 0.68 2.56
N VAL A 199 -20.21 -0.17 1.58
CA VAL A 199 -20.85 -1.46 1.79
C VAL A 199 -20.07 -2.54 1.06
N GLY A 200 -19.83 -3.68 1.70
CA GLY A 200 -18.95 -4.69 1.15
C GLY A 200 -19.28 -6.10 1.56
N ILE A 201 -18.73 -7.04 0.78
CA ILE A 201 -18.80 -8.47 0.98
C ILE A 201 -17.42 -9.08 0.76
N VAL A 202 -16.98 -9.90 1.70
CA VAL A 202 -15.69 -10.61 1.65
C VAL A 202 -15.86 -12.08 1.98
N LYS A 203 -14.98 -12.93 1.43
CA LYS A 203 -14.90 -14.36 1.70
C LYS A 203 -13.61 -14.65 2.46
N PHE A 204 -13.73 -15.31 3.61
CA PHE A 204 -12.60 -15.78 4.40
C PHE A 204 -11.93 -16.99 3.74
N PHE A 205 -10.62 -17.07 3.90
CA PHE A 205 -9.84 -18.26 3.60
C PHE A 205 -8.65 -18.38 4.55
N ASP A 206 -8.12 -19.58 4.67
CA ASP A 206 -6.99 -19.89 5.55
C ASP A 206 -5.94 -20.67 4.78
N THR A 207 -4.69 -20.22 4.86
CA THR A 207 -3.54 -20.88 4.21
C THR A 207 -2.61 -21.56 5.20
N THR A 208 -2.87 -21.43 6.50
CA THR A 208 -1.94 -21.78 7.59
C THR A 208 -2.38 -22.99 8.41
N LEU A 209 -3.67 -23.34 8.41
CA LEU A 209 -4.24 -24.47 9.14
C LEU A 209 -3.64 -25.82 8.77
N LYS A 210 -3.27 -26.01 7.50
CA LYS A 210 -2.67 -27.27 7.02
C LYS A 210 -1.42 -27.67 7.81
N GLU A 211 -0.70 -26.69 8.36
CA GLU A 211 0.52 -26.91 9.13
C GLU A 211 0.24 -27.26 10.61
N GLU A 212 -0.99 -27.02 11.11
CA GLU A 212 -1.35 -27.20 12.51
C GLU A 212 -1.23 -28.67 12.96
N LYS A 213 -1.58 -29.62 12.09
CA LYS A 213 -1.49 -31.05 12.40
C LYS A 213 -0.05 -31.48 12.70
N GLY A 214 0.90 -31.04 11.86
CA GLY A 214 2.32 -31.35 12.02
C GLY A 214 2.94 -30.67 13.24
N TYR A 215 2.42 -29.49 13.60
CA TYR A 215 2.82 -28.81 14.82
C TYR A 215 2.33 -29.56 16.06
N LYS A 216 1.04 -29.93 16.10
CA LYS A 216 0.41 -30.64 17.23
C LYS A 216 0.99 -32.03 17.50
N ASN A 217 1.33 -32.79 16.45
CA ASN A 217 1.88 -34.13 16.60
C ASN A 217 3.43 -34.15 16.72
N GLY A 218 4.09 -32.98 16.69
CA GLY A 218 5.54 -32.84 16.80
C GLY A 218 6.36 -33.20 15.55
N SER A 219 5.72 -33.60 14.44
CA SER A 219 6.45 -33.97 13.21
C SER A 219 7.18 -32.76 12.60
N THR A 220 6.60 -31.57 12.70
CA THR A 220 7.22 -30.32 12.22
C THR A 220 8.51 -30.04 12.98
N LYS A 221 8.50 -30.15 14.31
CA LYS A 221 9.68 -29.94 15.14
C LYS A 221 10.78 -30.96 14.85
N LYS A 222 10.43 -32.24 14.74
CA LYS A 222 11.39 -33.30 14.39
C LYS A 222 12.08 -33.01 13.05
N LYS A 223 11.32 -32.54 12.06
CA LYS A 223 11.86 -32.22 10.74
C LYS A 223 12.69 -30.94 10.76
N GLU A 224 12.27 -29.95 11.53
CA GLU A 224 13.04 -28.74 11.79
C GLU A 224 14.40 -29.08 12.41
N ASP A 225 14.44 -29.85 13.48
CA ASP A 225 15.68 -30.25 14.16
C ASP A 225 16.61 -31.04 13.22
N GLU A 226 16.06 -31.93 12.40
CA GLU A 226 16.80 -32.67 11.37
C GLU A 226 17.44 -31.73 10.33
N LEU A 227 16.69 -30.76 9.82
CA LEU A 227 17.19 -29.82 8.81
C LEU A 227 18.14 -28.79 9.41
N ARG A 228 17.87 -28.37 10.66
CA ARG A 228 18.69 -27.44 11.43
C ARG A 228 20.08 -28.01 11.68
N SER A 229 20.16 -29.24 12.20
CA SER A 229 21.43 -29.93 12.43
C SER A 229 22.26 -30.15 11.16
N LYS A 230 21.60 -30.22 9.99
CA LYS A 230 22.25 -30.32 8.68
C LYS A 230 22.56 -28.96 8.03
N GLY A 231 22.26 -27.84 8.70
CA GLY A 231 22.42 -26.48 8.15
C GLY A 231 21.49 -26.16 6.97
N LYS A 232 20.48 -27.01 6.72
CA LYS A 232 19.59 -26.96 5.55
C LYS A 232 18.44 -25.95 5.66
N LEU A 233 18.29 -25.30 6.82
CA LEU A 233 17.33 -24.22 7.02
C LEU A 233 17.88 -22.84 6.66
N ASN A 234 19.20 -22.70 6.52
CA ASN A 234 19.79 -21.51 5.90
C ASN A 234 19.38 -21.46 4.43
N SER A 235 19.05 -20.28 3.92
CA SER A 235 18.30 -20.22 2.66
C SER A 235 18.61 -18.99 1.84
N PHE A 236 18.92 -19.19 0.56
CA PHE A 236 18.76 -18.13 -0.43
C PHE A 236 17.29 -17.72 -0.49
N SER A 237 17.06 -16.43 -0.64
CA SER A 237 15.74 -15.83 -0.74
C SER A 237 15.63 -15.01 -2.01
N ILE A 238 14.51 -15.16 -2.72
CA ILE A 238 14.13 -14.30 -3.84
C ILE A 238 12.81 -13.64 -3.48
N GLY A 239 12.74 -12.31 -3.62
CA GLY A 239 11.57 -11.53 -3.25
C GLY A 239 11.04 -10.70 -4.42
N VAL A 240 9.71 -10.60 -4.53
CA VAL A 240 9.04 -9.65 -5.42
C VAL A 240 7.87 -9.00 -4.70
N ALA A 241 7.76 -7.68 -4.81
CA ALA A 241 6.66 -6.95 -4.17
C ALA A 241 6.19 -5.77 -5.03
N PRO A 242 4.87 -5.50 -5.08
CA PRO A 242 4.40 -4.15 -5.28
C PRO A 242 4.86 -3.26 -4.11
N SER A 243 5.38 -2.08 -4.41
CA SER A 243 5.90 -1.14 -3.42
C SER A 243 5.44 0.29 -3.72
N GLY A 244 5.30 1.10 -2.67
CA GLY A 244 5.05 2.53 -2.76
C GLY A 244 6.22 3.32 -2.18
N ALA A 245 6.72 4.32 -2.90
CA ALA A 245 7.70 5.28 -2.41
C ALA A 245 7.01 6.61 -2.08
N TYR A 246 6.97 6.98 -0.80
CA TYR A 246 6.33 8.19 -0.29
C TYR A 246 7.37 9.26 0.01
N PHE A 247 7.19 10.43 -0.58
CA PHE A 247 8.09 11.56 -0.40
C PHE A 247 7.70 12.34 0.85
N LEU A 248 8.54 12.22 1.89
CA LEU A 248 8.41 13.02 3.11
C LEU A 248 8.91 14.44 2.88
N ARG A 249 9.94 14.58 2.03
CA ARG A 249 10.39 15.84 1.46
C ARG A 249 10.57 15.66 -0.05
N ALA A 250 10.31 16.70 -0.80
CA ALA A 250 10.52 16.76 -2.23
C ALA A 250 10.82 18.22 -2.63
N PRO A 251 11.40 18.44 -3.82
CA PRO A 251 11.54 19.78 -4.39
C PRO A 251 10.20 20.52 -4.37
N GLN A 252 10.25 21.80 -4.02
CA GLN A 252 9.09 22.68 -4.04
C GLN A 252 9.52 24.01 -4.63
N PHE A 253 8.75 24.48 -5.61
CA PHE A 253 8.99 25.76 -6.27
C PHE A 253 8.36 26.87 -5.43
N SER A 254 9.15 27.91 -5.14
CA SER A 254 8.76 29.01 -4.25
C SER A 254 8.50 30.32 -4.99
N GLN A 255 8.71 30.38 -6.31
CA GLN A 255 8.57 31.60 -7.13
C GLN A 255 7.99 31.27 -8.50
N GLY A 256 7.29 32.26 -9.08
CA GLY A 256 6.75 32.19 -10.44
C GLY A 256 5.66 31.15 -10.65
N GLU A 257 5.39 30.85 -11.92
CA GLU A 257 4.35 29.92 -12.36
C GLU A 257 4.56 28.48 -11.87
N GLN A 258 5.81 28.11 -11.60
CA GLN A 258 6.21 26.80 -11.10
C GLN A 258 5.63 26.50 -9.71
N GLN A 259 5.18 27.51 -8.95
CA GLN A 259 4.44 27.28 -7.70
C GLN A 259 3.15 26.46 -7.92
N SER A 260 2.61 26.49 -9.15
CA SER A 260 1.49 25.64 -9.53
C SER A 260 1.89 24.17 -9.74
N LEU A 261 3.15 23.77 -9.71
CA LEU A 261 3.48 22.35 -9.78
C LEU A 261 3.13 21.66 -8.44
N PRO A 262 2.36 20.56 -8.45
CA PRO A 262 2.10 19.79 -7.24
C PRO A 262 3.40 19.19 -6.71
N ARG A 263 3.56 19.12 -5.38
CA ARG A 263 4.72 18.43 -4.80
C ARG A 263 4.64 16.93 -5.08
N HIS A 264 5.75 16.29 -5.45
CA HIS A 264 5.86 14.83 -5.45
C HIS A 264 5.53 14.27 -4.06
N LYS A 265 4.68 13.23 -4.01
CA LYS A 265 4.12 12.71 -2.74
C LYS A 265 4.17 11.21 -2.63
N GLY A 266 3.87 10.46 -3.69
CA GLY A 266 3.87 9.00 -3.65
C GLY A 266 3.95 8.41 -5.05
N GLU A 267 4.73 7.35 -5.22
CA GLU A 267 4.81 6.60 -6.47
C GLU A 267 4.78 5.10 -6.26
N PHE A 268 4.10 4.41 -7.18
CA PHE A 268 4.12 2.96 -7.26
C PHE A 268 5.40 2.47 -7.95
N ASN A 269 5.95 1.36 -7.47
CA ASN A 269 7.07 0.68 -8.09
C ASN A 269 7.08 -0.83 -7.78
N TRP A 270 7.99 -1.55 -8.42
CA TRP A 270 8.28 -2.95 -8.09
C TRP A 270 9.59 -3.04 -7.32
N ASP A 271 9.57 -3.79 -6.21
CA ASP A 271 10.76 -4.14 -5.43
C ASP A 271 11.15 -5.60 -5.72
N PHE A 272 12.41 -5.79 -6.11
CA PHE A 272 13.02 -7.09 -6.35
C PHE A 272 14.13 -7.33 -5.33
N GLY A 273 14.00 -8.40 -4.56
CA GLY A 273 14.94 -8.78 -3.51
C GLY A 273 15.71 -10.05 -3.84
N LEU A 274 17.00 -10.08 -3.51
CA LEU A 274 17.83 -11.29 -3.49
C LEU A 274 18.64 -11.31 -2.19
N GLY A 275 18.67 -12.42 -1.47
CA GLY A 275 19.39 -12.46 -0.20
C GLY A 275 19.62 -13.86 0.33
N TYR A 276 20.08 -13.90 1.57
CA TYR A 276 20.37 -15.10 2.32
C TYR A 276 19.90 -14.97 3.77
N LEU A 277 19.12 -15.96 4.21
CA LEU A 277 18.66 -16.12 5.58
C LEU A 277 19.58 -17.10 6.32
N PHE A 278 20.26 -16.58 7.35
CA PHE A 278 20.91 -17.38 8.38
C PHE A 278 19.84 -17.74 9.42
N HIS A 279 19.33 -18.96 9.37
CA HIS A 279 18.11 -19.35 10.09
C HIS A 279 18.31 -19.33 11.61
N ASP A 280 19.38 -19.94 12.12
CA ASP A 280 19.61 -20.05 13.57
C ASP A 280 19.84 -18.69 14.22
N THR A 281 20.54 -17.80 13.50
CA THR A 281 20.75 -16.44 13.97
C THR A 281 19.59 -15.53 13.60
N GLY A 282 18.55 -15.96 12.89
CA GLY A 282 17.48 -15.09 12.42
C GLY A 282 17.99 -13.83 11.73
N LEU A 283 19.11 -13.91 11.01
CA LEU A 283 19.72 -12.79 10.31
C LEU A 283 19.48 -12.95 8.82
N HIS A 284 18.95 -11.93 8.18
CA HIS A 284 18.85 -11.87 6.73
C HIS A 284 19.78 -10.78 6.20
N ILE A 285 20.48 -11.10 5.12
CA ILE A 285 21.33 -10.16 4.41
C ILE A 285 20.99 -10.26 2.91
N GLY A 286 20.82 -9.14 2.23
CA GLY A 286 20.50 -9.17 0.82
C GLY A 286 20.59 -7.82 0.14
N PHE A 287 20.17 -7.83 -1.12
CA PHE A 287 20.04 -6.67 -1.97
C PHE A 287 18.59 -6.48 -2.39
N SER A 288 18.15 -5.22 -2.48
CA SER A 288 16.87 -4.81 -3.05
C SER A 288 17.09 -3.86 -4.24
N TYR A 289 16.34 -4.04 -5.31
CA TYR A 289 16.35 -3.18 -6.49
C TYR A 289 14.99 -2.55 -6.71
N ARG A 290 14.98 -1.23 -6.93
CA ARG A 290 13.76 -0.44 -7.21
C ARG A 290 14.02 0.60 -8.29
N ASP A 291 13.03 0.82 -9.14
CA ASP A 291 13.04 1.82 -10.22
C ASP A 291 11.65 2.45 -10.35
N TYR A 292 11.58 3.79 -10.41
CA TYR A 292 10.34 4.51 -10.69
C TYR A 292 10.58 5.91 -11.25
N SER A 293 9.50 6.49 -11.78
CA SER A 293 9.37 7.89 -12.18
C SER A 293 8.24 8.53 -11.39
N SER A 294 8.43 9.76 -10.92
CA SER A 294 7.36 10.60 -10.42
C SER A 294 7.22 11.81 -11.31
N ASN A 295 6.00 12.11 -11.71
CA ASN A 295 5.68 13.24 -12.55
C ASN A 295 4.79 14.20 -11.75
N SER A 296 5.03 15.49 -11.94
CA SER A 296 4.29 16.58 -11.33
C SER A 296 3.87 17.50 -12.46
N ASN A 297 2.56 17.67 -12.68
CA ASN A 297 2.04 18.38 -13.83
C ASN A 297 1.09 19.50 -13.42
N SER A 298 1.16 20.63 -14.13
CA SER A 298 0.26 21.75 -13.94
C SER A 298 0.25 22.65 -15.17
N TYR A 299 -0.82 22.60 -15.95
CA TYR A 299 -1.14 23.55 -17.02
C TYR A 299 0.01 23.80 -18.01
N GLY A 300 0.54 22.71 -18.58
CA GLY A 300 1.68 22.74 -19.50
C GLY A 300 3.05 22.79 -18.82
N LEU A 301 3.13 22.98 -17.50
CA LEU A 301 4.37 22.76 -16.74
C LEU A 301 4.43 21.30 -16.31
N GLU A 302 5.61 20.69 -16.44
CA GLU A 302 5.88 19.36 -15.91
C GLU A 302 7.26 19.30 -15.23
N HIS A 303 7.33 18.65 -14.08
CA HIS A 303 8.56 18.29 -13.41
C HIS A 303 8.62 16.77 -13.20
N VAL A 304 9.65 16.15 -13.78
CA VAL A 304 9.85 14.70 -13.77
C VAL A 304 11.08 14.35 -12.94
N ILE A 305 10.90 13.45 -11.98
CA ILE A 305 12.01 12.85 -11.23
C ILE A 305 12.04 11.33 -11.47
N ARG A 306 13.21 10.80 -11.79
CA ARG A 306 13.43 9.36 -11.98
C ARG A 306 14.45 8.84 -10.99
N ARG A 307 14.16 7.70 -10.39
CA ARG A 307 15.04 7.04 -9.41
C ARG A 307 15.35 5.62 -9.85
N LYS A 308 16.62 5.25 -9.72
CA LYS A 308 17.06 3.85 -9.66
C LYS A 308 17.86 3.63 -8.40
N SER A 309 17.53 2.59 -7.65
CA SER A 309 18.20 2.27 -6.38
C SER A 309 18.59 0.80 -6.30
N VAL A 310 19.76 0.53 -5.74
CA VAL A 310 20.17 -0.79 -5.28
C VAL A 310 20.56 -0.63 -3.81
N ALA A 311 19.85 -1.28 -2.90
CA ALA A 311 20.18 -1.23 -1.49
C ALA A 311 20.72 -2.55 -0.98
N PHE A 312 21.75 -2.48 -0.15
CA PHE A 312 22.18 -3.57 0.71
C PHE A 312 21.42 -3.48 2.03
N GLU A 313 20.78 -4.57 2.42
CA GLU A 313 19.92 -4.65 3.59
C GLU A 313 20.39 -5.81 4.48
N ALA A 314 20.54 -5.53 5.77
CA ALA A 314 20.82 -6.55 6.77
C ALA A 314 19.86 -6.35 7.94
N PHE A 315 19.07 -7.36 8.30
CA PHE A 315 18.11 -7.24 9.39
C PHE A 315 17.98 -8.52 10.20
N LYS A 316 17.61 -8.33 11.46
CA LYS A 316 17.52 -9.38 12.46
C LYS A 316 16.07 -9.54 12.90
N PHE A 317 15.58 -10.77 12.89
CA PHE A 317 14.33 -11.15 13.54
C PHE A 317 14.56 -11.23 15.06
N PHE A 318 13.68 -10.60 15.84
CA PHE A 318 13.88 -10.47 17.29
C PHE A 318 12.75 -11.07 18.14
N TRP A 319 11.62 -11.45 17.55
CA TRP A 319 10.51 -12.09 18.24
C TRP A 319 9.72 -12.97 17.26
N ASP A 320 9.17 -14.10 17.70
CA ASP A 320 8.06 -14.80 17.06
C ASP A 320 6.84 -14.73 17.98
N TYR A 321 5.82 -13.96 17.57
CA TYR A 321 4.52 -13.93 18.22
C TYR A 321 3.51 -14.70 17.37
N ASN A 322 3.38 -16.00 17.60
CA ASN A 322 2.41 -16.86 16.91
C ASN A 322 2.53 -16.80 15.37
N GLY A 323 3.75 -16.81 14.85
CA GLY A 323 4.04 -16.71 13.42
C GLY A 323 4.13 -15.28 12.88
N PHE A 324 3.87 -14.26 13.70
CA PHE A 324 4.22 -12.87 13.37
C PHE A 324 5.65 -12.59 13.84
N VAL A 325 6.57 -12.44 12.89
CA VAL A 325 8.02 -12.37 13.17
C VAL A 325 8.58 -11.01 12.77
N PRO A 326 8.57 -10.00 13.67
CA PRO A 326 9.09 -8.68 13.36
C PRO A 326 10.63 -8.66 13.22
N PHE A 327 11.11 -7.74 12.40
CA PHE A 327 12.53 -7.50 12.17
C PHE A 327 12.87 -6.01 12.05
N ILE A 328 14.14 -5.70 12.25
CA ILE A 328 14.73 -4.38 12.05
C ILE A 328 16.20 -4.51 11.66
N GLY A 329 16.72 -3.56 10.90
CA GLY A 329 18.15 -3.44 10.64
C GLY A 329 18.54 -2.29 9.72
N PRO A 330 19.84 -2.12 9.46
CA PRO A 330 20.34 -1.09 8.56
C PRO A 330 20.04 -1.39 7.08
N SER A 331 19.90 -0.32 6.31
CA SER A 331 19.88 -0.33 4.85
C SER A 331 20.86 0.70 4.31
N ILE A 332 21.66 0.36 3.31
CA ILE A 332 22.54 1.31 2.63
C ILE A 332 22.23 1.22 1.14
N SER A 333 21.74 2.32 0.58
CA SER A 333 21.28 2.38 -0.81
C SER A 333 22.22 3.19 -1.70
N TYR A 334 22.58 2.63 -2.84
CA TYR A 334 23.17 3.39 -3.93
C TYR A 334 22.07 3.95 -4.83
N GLU A 335 21.97 5.28 -4.83
CA GLU A 335 20.88 6.02 -5.47
C GLU A 335 21.35 6.71 -6.74
N ARG A 336 20.55 6.62 -7.80
CA ARG A 336 20.71 7.37 -9.04
C ARG A 336 19.41 8.12 -9.34
N TRP A 337 19.50 9.44 -9.32
CA TRP A 337 18.40 10.34 -9.61
C TRP A 337 18.61 11.10 -10.92
N GLY A 338 17.52 11.35 -11.64
CA GLY A 338 17.44 12.32 -12.73
C GLY A 338 16.25 13.25 -12.51
N ALA A 339 16.42 14.54 -12.73
CA ALA A 339 15.35 15.54 -12.69
C ALA A 339 15.31 16.34 -14.00
N ALA A 340 14.12 16.60 -14.50
CA ALA A 340 13.88 17.37 -15.72
C ALA A 340 12.63 18.24 -15.57
N GLU A 341 12.62 19.39 -16.23
CA GLU A 341 11.48 20.30 -16.30
C GLU A 341 11.07 20.50 -17.77
N PHE A 342 9.77 20.58 -17.99
CA PHE A 342 9.18 20.79 -19.30
C PHE A 342 8.16 21.94 -19.22
N GLU A 343 8.09 22.69 -20.30
CA GLU A 343 7.06 23.69 -20.54
C GLU A 343 6.46 23.45 -21.93
N ASN A 344 5.16 23.17 -21.98
CA ASN A 344 4.40 22.82 -23.18
C ASN A 344 5.10 21.71 -23.99
N ASP A 345 5.43 20.61 -23.29
CA ASP A 345 6.17 19.44 -23.81
C ASP A 345 7.61 19.71 -24.29
N VAL A 346 8.13 20.93 -24.10
CA VAL A 346 9.51 21.29 -24.42
C VAL A 346 10.35 21.28 -23.15
N MET A 347 11.40 20.46 -23.15
CA MET A 347 12.35 20.41 -22.04
C MET A 347 13.07 21.77 -21.90
N THR A 348 12.94 22.41 -20.75
CA THR A 348 13.45 23.77 -20.54
C THR A 348 14.96 23.80 -20.27
N ASN A 349 15.51 22.71 -19.73
CA ASN A 349 16.89 22.60 -19.28
C ASN A 349 17.42 21.16 -19.43
N GLU A 350 18.74 20.98 -19.44
CA GLU A 350 19.33 19.63 -19.42
C GLU A 350 18.95 18.84 -18.17
N VAL A 351 18.83 17.52 -18.32
CA VAL A 351 18.52 16.60 -17.21
C VAL A 351 19.60 16.67 -16.12
N ALA A 352 19.21 17.13 -14.93
CA ALA A 352 20.09 17.14 -13.77
C ALA A 352 20.22 15.74 -13.17
N ARG A 353 21.45 15.26 -13.04
CA ARG A 353 21.74 13.91 -12.52
C ARG A 353 22.41 13.97 -11.16
N THR A 354 21.94 13.14 -10.23
CA THR A 354 22.51 13.02 -8.89
C THR A 354 22.80 11.55 -8.59
N ARG A 355 23.95 11.28 -7.97
CA ARG A 355 24.32 9.95 -7.47
C ARG A 355 24.73 10.08 -6.02
N MET A 356 24.30 9.17 -5.16
CA MET A 356 24.67 9.20 -3.75
C MET A 356 24.54 7.85 -3.09
N ILE A 357 25.19 7.72 -1.93
CA ILE A 357 24.95 6.64 -0.98
C ILE A 357 23.99 7.19 0.08
N SER A 358 22.90 6.47 0.34
CA SER A 358 21.85 6.85 1.27
C SER A 358 21.75 5.82 2.38
N PRO A 359 22.14 6.17 3.62
CA PRO A 359 21.86 5.32 4.76
C PRO A 359 20.36 5.34 5.05
N GLY A 360 19.85 4.23 5.56
CA GLY A 360 18.46 4.06 5.92
C GLY A 360 18.27 2.96 6.93
N ILE A 361 17.02 2.79 7.34
CA ILE A 361 16.59 1.74 8.25
C ILE A 361 15.50 0.93 7.54
N ILE A 362 15.60 -0.38 7.63
CA ILE A 362 14.56 -1.32 7.20
C ILE A 362 13.94 -1.97 8.44
N PHE A 363 12.62 -2.08 8.46
CA PHE A 363 11.88 -2.80 9.50
C PHE A 363 10.60 -3.37 8.92
N GLY A 364 10.00 -4.33 9.62
CA GLY A 364 8.82 -5.02 9.10
C GLY A 364 8.55 -6.31 9.84
N TRP A 365 7.85 -7.22 9.18
CA TRP A 365 7.53 -8.53 9.73
C TRP A 365 7.31 -9.57 8.65
N ASP A 366 7.55 -10.83 9.01
CA ASP A 366 7.15 -12.00 8.23
C ASP A 366 5.94 -12.69 8.88
N ILE A 367 5.07 -13.23 8.04
CA ILE A 367 4.06 -14.21 8.46
C ILE A 367 4.64 -15.61 8.21
N VAL A 368 5.03 -16.28 9.29
CA VAL A 368 5.73 -17.57 9.30
C VAL A 368 4.90 -18.62 10.07
N PRO A 369 3.98 -19.32 9.39
CA PRO A 369 3.21 -20.42 9.98
C PRO A 369 4.11 -21.53 10.51
N SER A 370 5.18 -21.84 9.78
CA SER A 370 6.13 -22.91 10.11
C SER A 370 7.57 -22.48 9.79
N PRO A 371 8.57 -22.88 10.59
CA PRO A 371 9.98 -22.65 10.24
C PRO A 371 10.40 -23.37 8.96
N LEU A 372 9.62 -24.37 8.54
CA LEU A 372 9.81 -25.16 7.31
C LEU A 372 9.21 -24.52 6.07
N GLU A 373 8.59 -23.35 6.16
CA GLU A 373 7.97 -22.72 4.99
C GLU A 373 8.99 -22.50 3.87
N THR A 374 8.54 -22.80 2.66
CA THR A 374 9.31 -22.59 1.42
C THR A 374 9.09 -21.21 0.82
N TRP A 375 8.08 -20.50 1.29
CA TRP A 375 7.80 -19.12 0.95
C TRP A 375 7.09 -18.43 2.12
N VAL A 376 7.23 -17.12 2.22
CA VAL A 376 6.56 -16.29 3.23
C VAL A 376 6.01 -15.02 2.59
N LEU A 377 5.04 -14.42 3.27
CA LEU A 377 4.63 -13.05 3.01
C LEU A 377 5.37 -12.13 3.97
N ARG A 378 6.07 -11.15 3.40
CA ARG A 378 6.86 -10.16 4.13
C ARG A 378 6.31 -8.77 3.89
N THR A 379 6.18 -7.99 4.94
CA THR A 379 5.94 -6.54 4.84
C THR A 379 7.26 -5.83 5.14
N ASN A 380 7.71 -4.94 4.24
CA ASN A 380 8.89 -4.11 4.46
C ASN A 380 8.50 -2.64 4.55
N LEU A 381 9.05 -1.95 5.53
CA LEU A 381 9.02 -0.50 5.65
C LEU A 381 10.46 0.00 5.67
N ARG A 382 10.74 1.05 4.89
CA ARG A 382 12.08 1.61 4.79
C ARG A 382 12.04 3.10 4.92
N TYR A 383 13.00 3.64 5.65
CA TYR A 383 13.17 5.06 5.81
C TYR A 383 14.56 5.46 5.36
N TYR A 384 14.64 6.34 4.36
CA TYR A 384 15.87 6.93 3.85
C TYR A 384 15.90 8.42 4.16
N PRO A 385 16.38 8.82 5.36
CA PRO A 385 16.64 10.22 5.65
C PRO A 385 17.85 10.67 4.82
N LEU A 386 17.91 11.96 4.46
CA LEU A 386 19.10 12.59 3.85
C LEU A 386 19.28 12.40 2.35
N GLN A 387 18.31 11.83 1.66
CA GLN A 387 18.31 11.81 0.20
C GLN A 387 18.20 13.22 -0.38
N LYS A 388 18.87 13.44 -1.52
CA LYS A 388 18.91 14.73 -2.22
C LYS A 388 18.85 14.54 -3.72
N VAL A 389 18.25 15.50 -4.40
CA VAL A 389 18.19 15.58 -5.85
C VAL A 389 18.60 16.98 -6.30
N LYS A 390 19.40 17.06 -7.36
CA LYS A 390 19.64 18.31 -8.07
C LYS A 390 18.47 18.56 -9.02
N ASP A 391 17.90 19.75 -8.98
CA ASP A 391 16.96 20.21 -9.99
C ASP A 391 17.71 20.67 -11.26
N PRO A 392 17.01 20.98 -12.37
CA PRO A 392 17.64 21.50 -13.58
C PRO A 392 18.38 22.83 -13.38
N SER A 393 17.98 23.63 -12.39
CA SER A 393 18.71 24.84 -11.97
C SER A 393 20.01 24.56 -11.19
N ARG A 394 20.33 23.28 -10.97
CA ARG A 394 21.46 22.74 -10.20
C ARG A 394 21.42 23.02 -8.70
N GLN A 395 20.31 23.55 -8.19
CA GLN A 395 20.03 23.63 -6.78
C GLN A 395 19.76 22.24 -6.19
N LEU A 396 20.20 22.04 -4.95
CA LEU A 396 20.12 20.76 -4.27
C LEU A 396 18.91 20.75 -3.32
N SER A 397 17.91 19.94 -3.65
CA SER A 397 16.69 19.77 -2.86
C SER A 397 16.72 18.47 -2.05
N ARG A 398 16.09 18.48 -0.88
CA ARG A 398 15.89 17.28 -0.06
C ARG A 398 14.80 16.40 -0.65
N MET A 399 15.01 15.09 -0.58
CA MET A 399 14.16 14.07 -1.17
C MET A 399 13.96 12.90 -0.21
N ASP A 400 13.64 13.17 1.06
CA ASP A 400 13.53 12.12 2.08
C ASP A 400 12.36 11.18 1.77
N GLN A 401 12.57 9.87 1.93
CA GLN A 401 11.59 8.87 1.52
C GLN A 401 11.24 7.88 2.61
N PHE A 402 9.95 7.52 2.60
CA PHE A 402 9.42 6.35 3.26
C PHE A 402 8.91 5.39 2.20
N GLU A 403 9.43 4.17 2.17
CA GLU A 403 8.98 3.15 1.23
C GLU A 403 8.21 2.06 1.97
N PHE A 404 7.16 1.56 1.34
CA PHE A 404 6.29 0.55 1.91
C PHE A 404 5.96 -0.55 0.91
N ASN A 405 6.39 -1.78 1.23
CA ASN A 405 5.99 -2.99 0.54
C ASN A 405 4.87 -3.64 1.34
N ILE A 406 3.64 -3.52 0.86
CA ILE A 406 2.46 -4.03 1.58
C ILE A 406 2.58 -5.55 1.77
N ILE A 407 2.84 -6.28 0.68
CA ILE A 407 3.02 -7.74 0.68
C ILE A 407 4.11 -8.10 -0.34
N GLN A 408 5.27 -8.52 0.15
CA GLN A 408 6.34 -9.14 -0.64
C GLN A 408 6.19 -10.66 -0.56
N LEU A 409 6.15 -11.32 -1.73
CA LEU A 409 6.33 -12.76 -1.80
C LEU A 409 7.82 -13.06 -1.72
N VAL A 410 8.25 -13.77 -0.69
CA VAL A 410 9.63 -14.23 -0.52
C VAL A 410 9.67 -15.75 -0.66
N ILE A 411 10.46 -16.26 -1.59
CA ILE A 411 10.63 -17.70 -1.85
C ILE A 411 12.01 -18.12 -1.39
N TYR A 412 12.10 -19.33 -0.82
CA TYR A 412 13.34 -19.98 -0.40
C TYR A 412 13.62 -21.22 -1.27
N PRO A 413 14.27 -21.07 -2.45
CA PRO A 413 14.44 -22.17 -3.40
C PRO A 413 15.12 -23.41 -2.79
N ASN A 414 16.13 -23.19 -1.96
CA ASN A 414 16.87 -24.29 -1.33
C ASN A 414 16.02 -25.10 -0.36
N ARG A 415 15.03 -24.49 0.30
CA ARG A 415 14.12 -25.21 1.21
C ARG A 415 13.20 -26.13 0.43
N ILE A 416 12.75 -25.72 -0.77
CA ILE A 416 11.92 -26.57 -1.64
C ILE A 416 12.66 -27.87 -1.96
N ILE A 417 13.97 -27.79 -2.21
CA ILE A 417 14.81 -28.96 -2.49
C ILE A 417 15.04 -29.78 -1.22
N ASN A 418 15.30 -29.12 -0.08
CA ASN A 418 15.61 -29.80 1.17
C ASN A 418 14.42 -30.51 1.85
N LEU A 419 13.19 -30.13 1.48
CA LEU A 419 11.94 -30.69 2.03
C LEU A 419 11.30 -31.77 1.15
N ARG A 420 11.75 -31.92 -0.09
CA ARG A 420 11.50 -33.12 -0.91
C ARG A 420 12.34 -34.27 -0.39
#